data_AF-A0A1X9YPX4-F1
#
_entry.id   AF-A0A1X9YPX4-F1
#
_cell.length_a   1.000
_cell.length_b   1.000
_cell.length_c   1.000
_cell.angle_alpha   90.00
_cell.angle_beta   90.00
_cell.angle_gamma   90.00
#
_symmetry.space_group_name_H-M   'P 1'
#
loop_
_entity.id
_entity.type
_entity.pdbx_description
1 polymer ?
#
loop_
_entity_poly.entity_id
_entity_poly.type
_entity_poly.pdbx_seq_one_letter_code
_entity_poly.pdbx_strand_id
1 'polypeptide(L)'
;MYQLVYLSSAVELFREEELKDLLATSRLNNEKLHVTGMLLYHEGNFIQVLEGEQQLVMNLYHKIAQDNRHRGVIKLIGHPISERSFPDWSMGFKTITADRYKKVIGYLNPSKDEMLHAPEAAEDKAAISLLKIFTGTNIPNF
;
A
#
# COMPACT_ATOMS: atom_id res chain seq x y z
N MET A 1 -10.15 -11.00 9.15
CA MET A 1 -9.42 -9.75 8.82
C MET A 1 -9.09 -9.76 7.34
N TYR A 2 -8.92 -8.61 6.72
CA TYR A 2 -8.76 -8.44 5.28
C TYR A 2 -7.53 -7.58 4.99
N GLN A 3 -6.83 -7.88 3.90
CA GLN A 3 -5.73 -7.10 3.38
C GLN A 3 -6.06 -6.65 1.96
N LEU A 4 -5.84 -5.36 1.68
CA LEU A 4 -5.99 -4.78 0.37
C LEU A 4 -4.71 -4.06 -0.02
N VAL A 5 -4.23 -4.29 -1.23
CA VAL A 5 -3.12 -3.54 -1.83
C VAL A 5 -3.62 -2.86 -3.10
N TYR A 6 -3.30 -1.58 -3.25
CA TYR A 6 -3.61 -0.85 -4.46
C TYR A 6 -2.45 0.05 -4.88
N LEU A 7 -2.45 0.41 -6.17
CA LEU A 7 -1.59 1.46 -6.71
C LEU A 7 -2.41 2.63 -7.23
N SER A 8 -1.79 3.81 -7.29
CA SER A 8 -2.37 5.00 -7.90
C SER A 8 -1.27 5.99 -8.26
N SER A 9 -1.60 6.99 -9.08
CA SER A 9 -0.68 8.07 -9.43
C SER A 9 -1.23 9.40 -8.93
N ALA A 10 -0.41 10.17 -8.23
CA ALA A 10 -0.68 11.53 -7.84
C ALA A 10 -1.04 12.40 -9.06
N VAL A 11 -1.95 13.36 -8.87
CA VAL A 11 -2.29 14.34 -9.91
C VAL A 11 -1.14 15.34 -10.07
N GLU A 12 -0.50 15.72 -8.97
CA GLU A 12 0.69 16.57 -8.92
C GLU A 12 1.76 15.91 -8.03
N LEU A 13 3.03 16.24 -8.25
CA LEU A 13 4.11 15.74 -7.40
C LEU A 13 3.98 16.37 -6.01
N PHE A 14 3.89 15.52 -4.99
CA PHE A 14 3.82 15.98 -3.62
C PHE A 14 5.18 16.48 -3.14
N ARG A 15 5.17 17.64 -2.49
CA ARG A 15 6.27 18.12 -1.65
C ARG A 15 6.30 17.34 -0.34
N GLU A 16 7.43 17.42 0.35
CA GLU A 16 7.62 16.71 1.63
C GLU A 16 6.57 17.10 2.68
N GLU A 17 6.20 18.37 2.74
CA GLU A 17 5.18 18.90 3.67
C GLU A 17 3.79 18.33 3.37
N GLU A 18 3.42 18.24 2.08
CA GLU A 18 2.13 17.69 1.66
C GLU A 18 2.05 16.18 1.97
N LEU A 19 3.18 15.46 1.88
CA LEU A 19 3.28 14.07 2.32
C LEU A 19 3.11 13.95 3.84
N LYS A 20 3.70 14.85 4.63
CA LYS A 20 3.50 14.88 6.10
C LYS A 20 2.03 15.05 6.45
N ASP A 21 1.34 16.00 5.82
CA ASP A 21 -0.08 16.27 6.07
C ASP A 21 -0.99 15.11 5.66
N LEU A 22 -0.69 14.50 4.50
CA LEU A 22 -1.35 13.28 4.04
C LEU A 22 -1.20 12.15 5.06
N LEU A 23 0.01 11.95 5.60
CA LEU A 23 0.31 10.90 6.55
C LEU A 23 -0.33 11.14 7.92
N ALA A 24 -0.29 12.38 8.42
CA ALA A 24 -0.95 12.75 9.66
C ALA A 24 -2.46 12.45 9.58
N THR A 25 -3.10 12.85 8.48
CA THR A 25 -4.52 12.56 8.24
C THR A 25 -4.79 11.06 8.12
N SER A 26 -3.91 10.33 7.42
CA SER A 26 -4.05 8.88 7.23
C SER A 26 -3.92 8.12 8.56
N ARG A 27 -2.90 8.43 9.37
CA ARG A 27 -2.68 7.81 10.69
C ARG A 27 -3.87 8.03 11.61
N LEU A 28 -4.36 9.28 11.73
CA LEU A 28 -5.52 9.61 12.57
C LEU A 28 -6.80 8.89 12.14
N ASN A 29 -7.07 8.81 10.84
CA ASN A 29 -8.26 8.11 10.34
C ASN A 29 -8.14 6.61 10.52
N ASN A 30 -6.95 6.05 10.28
CA ASN A 30 -6.71 4.62 10.38
C ASN A 30 -6.76 4.13 11.82
N GLU A 31 -6.23 4.89 12.79
CA GLU A 31 -6.35 4.57 14.21
C GLU A 31 -7.81 4.46 14.66
N LYS A 32 -8.66 5.40 14.25
CA LYS A 32 -10.10 5.39 14.56
C LYS A 32 -10.82 4.18 13.98
N LEU A 33 -10.35 3.66 12.86
CA LEU A 33 -10.93 2.51 12.15
C LEU A 33 -10.24 1.20 12.47
N HIS A 34 -9.24 1.19 13.36
CA HIS A 34 -8.36 0.05 13.61
C HIS A 34 -7.76 -0.55 12.32
N VAL A 35 -7.46 0.33 11.37
CA VAL A 35 -6.77 -0.01 10.13
C VAL A 35 -5.28 0.20 10.34
N THR A 36 -4.48 -0.72 9.80
CA THR A 36 -3.02 -0.60 9.78
C THR A 36 -2.52 -0.78 8.35
N GLY A 37 -1.24 -0.52 8.13
CA GLY A 37 -0.63 -0.76 6.83
C GLY A 37 0.55 0.13 6.54
N MET A 38 0.78 0.33 5.25
CA MET A 38 1.93 1.07 4.75
C MET A 38 1.59 1.80 3.45
N LEU A 39 2.16 3.00 3.30
CA LEU A 39 2.20 3.78 2.08
C LEU A 39 3.64 3.88 1.57
N LEU A 40 3.86 3.42 0.34
CA LEU A 40 5.10 3.66 -0.41
C LEU A 40 4.87 4.74 -1.46
N TYR A 41 5.87 5.60 -1.62
CA TYR A 41 5.86 6.68 -2.60
C TYR A 41 7.11 6.67 -3.47
N HIS A 42 6.93 6.84 -4.79
CA HIS A 42 8.02 7.03 -5.73
C HIS A 42 7.58 7.88 -6.93
N GLU A 43 8.14 9.08 -7.07
CA GLU A 43 7.92 10.00 -8.21
C GLU A 43 6.45 10.12 -8.63
N GLY A 44 5.57 10.42 -7.67
CA GLY A 44 4.14 10.57 -7.93
C GLY A 44 3.36 9.25 -7.94
N ASN A 45 3.98 8.09 -7.73
CA ASN A 45 3.27 6.81 -7.63
C ASN A 45 3.12 6.39 -6.18
N PHE A 46 1.91 5.96 -5.83
CA PHE A 46 1.59 5.40 -4.52
C PHE A 46 1.35 3.90 -4.63
N ILE A 47 1.87 3.15 -3.66
CA ILE A 47 1.49 1.77 -3.39
C ILE A 47 1.07 1.72 -1.93
N GLN A 48 -0.16 1.32 -1.65
CA GLN A 48 -0.69 1.33 -0.29
C GLN A 48 -1.29 -0.02 0.10
N VAL A 49 -0.89 -0.48 1.28
CA VAL A 49 -1.44 -1.66 1.95
C VAL A 49 -2.39 -1.20 3.05
N LEU A 50 -3.57 -1.79 3.12
CA LEU A 50 -4.57 -1.57 4.17
C LEU A 50 -4.97 -2.91 4.78
N GLU A 51 -4.94 -2.99 6.11
CA GLU A 51 -5.26 -4.20 6.86
C GLU A 51 -6.28 -3.89 7.96
N GLY A 52 -7.30 -4.74 8.12
CA GLY A 52 -8.32 -4.52 9.14
C GLY A 52 -9.59 -5.35 8.94
N GLU A 53 -10.67 -4.91 9.58
CA GLU A 53 -12.00 -5.46 9.31
C GLU A 53 -12.38 -5.17 7.84
N GLN A 54 -12.97 -6.16 7.16
CA GLN A 54 -13.15 -6.13 5.70
C GLN A 54 -14.04 -4.95 5.26
N GLN A 55 -15.15 -4.72 5.95
CA GLN A 55 -16.05 -3.62 5.63
C GLN A 55 -15.37 -2.27 5.83
N LEU A 56 -14.61 -2.09 6.92
CA LEU A 56 -13.86 -0.86 7.19
C LEU A 56 -12.75 -0.61 6.15
N VAL A 57 -11.98 -1.63 5.78
CA VAL A 57 -10.93 -1.52 4.76
C VAL A 57 -11.53 -1.17 3.40
N MET A 58 -12.61 -1.84 2.99
CA MET A 58 -13.27 -1.56 1.71
C MET A 58 -13.89 -0.16 1.68
N ASN A 59 -14.53 0.28 2.76
CA ASN A 59 -15.09 1.63 2.86
C ASN A 59 -13.99 2.71 2.79
N LEU A 60 -12.89 2.49 3.50
CA LEU A 60 -11.72 3.38 3.45
C LEU A 60 -11.13 3.43 2.05
N TYR A 61 -10.95 2.28 1.39
CA TYR A 61 -10.47 2.19 0.02
C TYR A 61 -11.38 2.95 -0.95
N HIS A 62 -12.71 2.80 -0.87
CA HIS A 62 -13.63 3.55 -1.73
C HIS A 62 -13.55 5.06 -1.51
N LYS A 63 -13.41 5.50 -0.26
CA LYS A 63 -13.20 6.92 0.07
C LYS A 63 -11.89 7.44 -0.53
N ILE A 64 -10.81 6.68 -0.38
CA ILE A 64 -9.51 7.03 -0.94
C ILE A 64 -9.60 7.08 -2.47
N ALA A 65 -10.28 6.13 -3.12
CA ALA A 65 -10.41 6.08 -4.57
C ALA A 65 -11.11 7.31 -5.19
N GLN A 66 -11.80 8.11 -4.38
CA GLN A 66 -12.45 9.37 -4.77
C GLN A 66 -11.63 10.61 -4.40
N ASP A 67 -10.43 10.45 -3.84
CA ASP A 67 -9.59 11.55 -3.43
C ASP A 67 -8.98 12.26 -4.66
N ASN A 68 -9.25 13.54 -4.82
CA ASN A 68 -8.82 14.30 -5.99
C ASN A 68 -7.30 14.49 -6.09
N ARG A 69 -6.52 14.12 -5.06
CA ARG A 69 -5.06 14.23 -5.07
C ARG A 69 -4.37 13.14 -5.90
N HIS A 70 -5.09 12.08 -6.27
CA HIS A 70 -4.57 11.01 -7.12
C HIS A 70 -5.61 10.50 -8.13
N ARG A 71 -5.15 9.65 -9.06
CA ARG A 71 -5.95 9.05 -10.12
C ARG A 71 -5.41 7.67 -10.47
N GLY A 72 -6.16 6.94 -11.29
CA GLY A 72 -5.74 5.63 -11.79
C GLY A 72 -5.59 4.61 -10.65
N VAL A 73 -6.56 4.59 -9.72
CA VAL A 73 -6.54 3.68 -8.58
C VAL A 73 -6.85 2.27 -9.04
N ILE A 74 -5.89 1.36 -8.88
CA ILE A 74 -5.99 -0.04 -9.30
C ILE A 74 -5.79 -0.91 -8.07
N LYS A 75 -6.82 -1.68 -7.71
CA LYS A 75 -6.71 -2.74 -6.70
C LYS A 75 -5.91 -3.91 -7.27
N LEU A 76 -4.84 -4.29 -6.59
CA LEU A 76 -3.93 -5.36 -7.00
C LEU A 76 -4.22 -6.62 -6.19
N ILE A 77 -4.34 -6.47 -4.87
CA ILE A 77 -4.58 -7.57 -3.93
C ILE A 77 -5.81 -7.26 -3.10
N GLY A 78 -6.63 -8.28 -2.81
CA GLY A 78 -7.76 -8.17 -1.91
C GLY A 78 -8.23 -9.52 -1.39
N HIS A 79 -7.71 -9.97 -0.24
CA HIS A 79 -8.04 -11.27 0.32
C HIS A 79 -8.13 -11.28 1.86
N PRO A 80 -8.78 -12.29 2.45
CA PRO A 80 -8.71 -12.52 3.89
C PRO A 80 -7.28 -12.80 4.36
N ILE A 81 -6.95 -12.37 5.58
CA ILE A 81 -5.69 -12.66 6.26
C ILE A 81 -5.94 -13.14 7.70
N SER A 82 -5.08 -14.03 8.18
CA SER A 82 -5.09 -14.51 9.57
C SER A 82 -4.33 -13.58 10.51
N GLU A 83 -3.30 -12.89 10.02
CA GLU A 83 -2.44 -11.99 10.77
C GLU A 83 -2.09 -10.74 9.96
N ARG A 84 -1.86 -9.61 10.65
CA ARG A 84 -1.44 -8.36 10.02
C ARG A 84 0.02 -8.49 9.59
N SER A 85 0.33 -8.04 8.39
CA SER A 85 1.71 -7.86 7.94
C SER A 85 2.37 -6.66 8.58
N PHE A 86 1.57 -5.65 8.94
CA PHE A 86 2.01 -4.37 9.47
C PHE A 86 1.20 -4.01 10.72
N PRO A 87 1.28 -4.79 11.82
CA PRO A 87 0.42 -4.61 12.99
C PRO A 87 0.68 -3.31 13.75
N ASP A 88 1.91 -2.81 13.75
CA ASP A 88 2.34 -1.71 14.61
C ASP A 88 2.14 -0.31 13.98
N TRP A 89 1.64 -0.25 12.74
CA TRP A 89 1.61 0.99 11.98
C TRP A 89 0.20 1.33 11.53
N SER A 90 -0.42 2.32 12.16
CA SER A 90 -1.67 2.91 11.64
C SER A 90 -1.49 3.37 10.19
N MET A 91 -0.32 3.94 9.87
CA MET A 91 0.19 4.02 8.51
C MET A 91 1.72 4.22 8.51
N GLY A 92 2.46 3.19 8.12
CA GLY A 92 3.90 3.29 7.85
C GLY A 92 4.14 4.05 6.55
N PHE A 93 5.27 4.75 6.42
CA PHE A 93 5.59 5.49 5.20
C PHE A 93 7.03 5.26 4.77
N LYS A 94 7.24 5.15 3.46
CA LYS A 94 8.59 5.15 2.89
C LYS A 94 8.62 5.66 1.46
N THR A 95 9.54 6.56 1.19
CA THR A 95 9.96 6.85 -0.19
C THR A 95 10.91 5.76 -0.66
N ILE A 96 10.66 5.20 -1.84
CA ILE A 96 11.50 4.12 -2.40
C ILE A 96 12.21 4.58 -3.68
N THR A 97 13.33 3.92 -3.98
CA THR A 97 14.08 4.14 -5.22
C THR A 97 13.36 3.51 -6.41
N ALA A 98 13.69 3.95 -7.63
CA ALA A 98 13.13 3.40 -8.86
C ALA A 98 13.32 1.87 -8.97
N ASP A 99 14.49 1.35 -8.58
CA ASP A 99 14.76 -0.10 -8.62
C ASP A 99 13.88 -0.88 -7.67
N ARG A 100 13.62 -0.33 -6.47
CA ARG A 100 12.70 -0.97 -5.50
C ARG A 100 11.27 -0.89 -6.00
N TYR A 101 10.86 0.25 -6.56
CA TYR A 101 9.54 0.42 -7.16
C TYR A 101 9.29 -0.61 -8.28
N LYS A 102 10.21 -0.73 -9.23
CA LYS A 102 10.13 -1.71 -10.33
C LYS A 102 10.00 -3.14 -9.81
N LYS A 103 10.78 -3.50 -8.78
CA LYS A 103 10.66 -4.81 -8.14
C LYS A 103 9.26 -5.02 -7.56
N VAL A 104 8.76 -4.11 -6.72
CA VAL A 104 7.41 -4.24 -6.13
C VAL A 104 6.35 -4.40 -7.21
N ILE A 105 6.36 -3.54 -8.22
CA ILE A 105 5.37 -3.57 -9.31
C ILE A 105 5.45 -4.87 -10.11
N GLY A 106 6.65 -5.40 -10.39
CA GLY A 106 6.82 -6.67 -11.09
C GLY A 106 6.15 -7.86 -10.38
N TYR A 107 6.10 -7.85 -9.04
CA TYR A 107 5.40 -8.89 -8.28
C TYR A 107 3.90 -8.61 -8.08
N LEU A 108 3.49 -7.34 -7.98
CA LEU A 108 2.08 -6.97 -7.80
C LEU A 108 1.26 -6.99 -9.09
N ASN A 109 1.94 -6.87 -10.23
CA ASN A 109 1.33 -6.89 -11.56
C ASN A 109 2.33 -7.54 -12.51
N PRO A 110 2.56 -8.86 -12.40
CA PRO A 110 3.38 -9.57 -13.37
C PRO A 110 2.72 -9.36 -14.73
N SER A 111 3.42 -8.67 -15.62
CA SER A 111 2.97 -8.50 -17.00
C SER A 111 2.54 -9.86 -17.55
N LYS A 112 1.41 -9.89 -18.26
CA LYS A 112 0.79 -11.10 -18.85
C LYS A 112 1.73 -12.01 -19.68
N ASP A 113 2.96 -11.58 -19.95
CA ASP A 113 4.00 -12.38 -20.62
C ASP A 113 4.72 -13.40 -19.71
N GLU A 114 4.63 -13.28 -18.38
CA GLU A 114 5.25 -14.25 -17.44
C GLU A 114 4.25 -15.30 -16.91
N MET A 115 3.20 -15.62 -17.69
CA MET A 115 2.15 -16.60 -17.37
C MET A 115 2.62 -18.09 -17.38
N LEU A 116 3.75 -18.41 -16.76
CA LEU A 116 4.13 -19.80 -16.49
C LEU A 116 4.40 -20.02 -14.98
N HIS A 117 3.33 -20.41 -14.28
CA HIS A 117 3.28 -21.44 -13.22
C HIS A 117 3.33 -21.08 -11.72
N ALA A 118 3.26 -19.81 -11.29
CA ALA A 118 3.02 -19.53 -9.87
C ALA A 118 1.52 -19.38 -9.56
N PRO A 119 1.00 -19.96 -8.45
CA PRO A 119 -0.34 -19.63 -7.96
C PRO A 119 -0.39 -18.15 -7.56
N GLU A 120 -1.45 -17.43 -7.94
CA GLU A 120 -1.70 -16.01 -7.61
C GLU A 120 -1.40 -15.67 -6.13
N ALA A 121 -1.81 -16.54 -5.21
CA ALA A 121 -1.56 -16.37 -3.77
C ALA A 121 -0.08 -16.47 -3.35
N ALA A 122 0.78 -17.12 -4.13
CA ALA A 122 2.22 -17.18 -3.88
C ALA A 122 2.91 -15.86 -4.29
N GLU A 123 2.42 -15.24 -5.37
CA GLU A 123 2.90 -13.94 -5.87
C GLU A 123 2.50 -12.82 -4.90
N ASP A 124 1.24 -12.82 -4.45
CA ASP A 124 0.75 -11.89 -3.42
C ASP A 124 1.63 -11.93 -2.16
N LYS A 125 1.90 -13.15 -1.67
CA LYS A 125 2.79 -13.33 -0.50
C LYS A 125 4.21 -12.85 -0.77
N ALA A 126 4.76 -13.07 -1.96
CA ALA A 126 6.09 -12.60 -2.33
C ALA A 126 6.14 -11.06 -2.38
N ALA A 127 5.13 -10.42 -2.96
CA ALA A 127 5.00 -8.96 -3.01
C ALA A 127 4.92 -8.37 -1.60
N ILE A 128 4.04 -8.91 -0.74
CA ILE A 128 3.93 -8.50 0.66
C ILE A 128 5.24 -8.72 1.43
N SER A 129 5.94 -9.83 1.17
CA SER A 129 7.24 -10.10 1.79
C SER A 129 8.31 -9.08 1.36
N LEU A 130 8.32 -8.67 0.09
CA LEU A 130 9.22 -7.62 -0.40
C LEU A 130 8.89 -6.27 0.20
N LEU A 131 7.59 -5.95 0.35
CA LEU A 131 7.15 -4.77 1.06
C LEU A 131 7.71 -4.76 2.49
N LYS A 132 7.63 -5.89 3.23
CA LYS A 132 8.24 -6.04 4.56
C LYS A 132 9.78 -5.91 4.56
N ILE A 133 10.46 -6.41 3.54
CA ILE A 133 11.92 -6.26 3.40
C ILE A 133 12.27 -4.79 3.17
N PHE A 134 11.51 -4.10 2.34
CA PHE A 134 11.76 -2.70 2.02
C PHE A 134 11.46 -1.78 3.19
N THR A 135 10.57 -2.16 4.11
CA THR A 135 10.31 -1.41 5.33
C THR A 135 11.46 -1.43 6.33
N GLY A 136 12.11 -2.58 6.53
CA GLY A 136 13.10 -2.77 7.60
C GLY A 136 12.45 -2.90 9.00
N THR A 137 13.19 -3.40 9.98
CA THR A 137 12.71 -3.78 11.33
C THR A 137 12.42 -2.63 12.30
N ASN A 138 12.35 -1.37 11.83
CA ASN A 138 11.93 -0.21 12.62
C ASN A 138 11.44 0.89 11.66
N ILE A 139 10.13 1.13 11.55
CA ILE A 139 9.63 2.37 10.93
C ILE A 139 9.04 3.25 12.02
N PRO A 140 9.68 4.38 12.28
CA PRO A 140 9.11 5.65 11.85
C PRO A 140 10.11 6.51 11.05
N ASN A 141 9.59 7.21 10.04
CA ASN A 141 9.80 8.65 9.80
C ASN A 141 8.69 9.10 8.83
N PHE A 142 7.93 10.17 9.07
CA PHE A 142 8.00 11.24 10.07
C PHE A 142 7.44 10.91 11.45
#